data_AF-A0A4J2ASY9-F1
#
_entry.id   AF-A0A4J2ASY9-F1
#
_cell.length_a   1.000
_cell.length_b   1.000
_cell.length_c   1.000
_cell.angle_alpha   90.00
_cell.angle_beta   90.00
_cell.angle_gamma   90.00
#
_symmetry.space_group_name_H-M   'P 1'
#
loop_
_entity.id
_entity.type
_entity.pdbx_description
1 polymer ?
#
loop_
_entity_poly.entity_id
_entity_poly.type
_entity_poly.pdbx_seq_one_letter_code
_entity_poly.pdbx_strand_id
1 'polypeptide(L)'
;MKKKLTSLALVGAFLGLSWYGNVQAQESSGNKIHFINVQEGGSDAIILESNGHFAMVDTGEDYDFPDGSDSRYPWREGIETSYKHVLTDRVFRRLKELGVQKLDFILVTYTHSDHIGNVDELLSTYPVDRVYLKKYSDNRITNSERLWDNLYGYDKVLQTASEKGVSVIQNITQGDAHFQFGDMDIQLYNYENETDSSGELKKIWDDNSNSLISVVKVNGKKIYLGGDLDNVHGAEDKYGPLIGKVDLMKFNHHLDTKNSNTKHFIKNLSPEIIVQTSSSPIGSYDSGQEINREYISWLESMGIQHINAASKDYDATVFDIRQDGLVNISTSYKPIPSFQAGWHKSSYGNWWYQAPDSTGEYAVGWNEIKGEWYYFNQTGILLQNQWKKWNNRWFYLTDSGVAAKNWKKIAGIWYYFNKENQMEIGWIQDKEQWYYLDVDGSMKTGWLQYKGQLYYFAPSGEMKTGWVKDKEAWYYMDSTGIMKTGEIEVAGHHYYLEESGAMKQGWLKKANDWYFYKTGGSRAIGWIKDKDKWYFLKENGQLLVNGKTPEGYTVDSSGAWLVDVPIEKSATIKTTSHSEIKESKEVVKKDLENKETSQHESVTNSSTSQDLTSSTSQSSETSVNKSESEQ
;
A
#
# COMPACT_ATOMS: atom_id res chain seq x y z
N MET A 1 -38.91 -59.27 -68.06
CA MET A 1 -37.93 -58.31 -68.63
C MET A 1 -36.95 -58.03 -67.50
N LYS A 2 -35.64 -58.35 -67.50
CA LYS A 2 -34.54 -58.26 -68.47
C LYS A 2 -33.95 -56.83 -68.59
N LYS A 3 -32.71 -56.67 -68.09
CA LYS A 3 -31.76 -55.53 -68.06
C LYS A 3 -31.61 -54.84 -66.67
N LYS A 4 -30.43 -54.31 -66.30
CA LYS A 4 -29.02 -54.78 -66.47
C LYS A 4 -28.09 -53.94 -65.57
N LEU A 5 -26.86 -54.40 -65.33
CA LEU A 5 -25.78 -53.62 -64.70
C LEU A 5 -25.38 -52.41 -65.56
N THR A 6 -24.85 -51.37 -64.91
CA THR A 6 -23.49 -50.86 -65.19
C THR A 6 -22.88 -50.22 -63.95
N SER A 7 -21.63 -50.57 -63.65
CA SER A 7 -20.75 -49.80 -62.77
C SER A 7 -19.92 -48.82 -63.61
N LEU A 8 -19.27 -47.86 -62.95
CA LEU A 8 -18.00 -47.34 -63.42
C LEU A 8 -17.09 -47.11 -62.22
N ALA A 9 -15.84 -47.54 -62.34
CA ALA A 9 -14.77 -47.26 -61.38
C ALA A 9 -13.75 -46.34 -62.06
N LEU A 10 -13.01 -45.58 -61.27
CA LEU A 10 -11.73 -45.03 -61.69
C LEU A 10 -10.67 -45.41 -60.65
N VAL A 11 -9.56 -45.97 -61.12
CA VAL A 11 -8.44 -46.40 -60.27
C VAL A 11 -7.41 -45.28 -60.23
N GLY A 12 -7.04 -44.84 -59.03
CA GLY A 12 -5.91 -43.96 -58.77
C GLY A 12 -4.95 -44.63 -57.80
N ALA A 13 -3.99 -45.41 -58.31
CA ALA A 13 -3.02 -46.09 -57.46
C ALA A 13 -1.84 -45.15 -57.17
N PHE A 14 -1.50 -44.99 -55.88
CA PHE A 14 -0.20 -44.49 -55.44
C PHE A 14 0.42 -45.49 -54.46
N LEU A 15 1.59 -46.02 -54.85
CA LEU A 15 2.38 -46.90 -53.99
C LEU A 15 3.20 -46.07 -53.00
N GLY A 16 2.71 -45.97 -51.77
CA GLY A 16 3.46 -45.45 -50.63
C GLY A 16 3.84 -46.58 -49.68
N LEU A 17 5.07 -47.09 -49.78
CA LEU A 17 5.63 -48.03 -48.81
C LEU A 17 6.05 -47.29 -47.54
N SER A 18 5.08 -46.99 -46.66
CA SER A 18 5.39 -46.61 -45.27
C SER A 18 5.75 -47.87 -44.47
N TRP A 19 6.97 -47.90 -43.93
CA TRP A 19 7.48 -48.99 -43.11
C TRP A 19 6.69 -49.08 -41.78
N TYR A 20 6.51 -50.29 -41.24
CA TYR A 20 5.89 -50.49 -39.93
C TYR A 20 6.86 -50.03 -38.82
N GLY A 21 6.79 -48.74 -38.49
CA GLY A 21 7.25 -48.26 -37.19
C GLY A 21 6.22 -48.64 -36.14
N ASN A 22 6.34 -49.81 -35.54
CA ASN A 22 5.63 -50.12 -34.30
C ASN A 22 6.15 -49.18 -33.20
N VAL A 23 5.47 -48.04 -33.02
CA VAL A 23 5.59 -47.26 -31.79
C VAL A 23 4.94 -48.08 -30.69
N GLN A 24 5.72 -49.00 -30.14
CA GLN A 24 5.36 -49.76 -28.97
C GLN A 24 5.08 -48.74 -27.87
N ALA A 25 3.85 -48.74 -27.35
CA ALA A 25 3.47 -47.86 -26.26
C ALA A 25 4.29 -48.26 -25.03
N GLN A 26 5.41 -47.55 -24.84
CA GLN A 26 6.31 -47.74 -23.71
C GLN A 26 5.50 -47.44 -22.45
N GLU A 27 5.29 -48.47 -21.62
CA GLU A 27 4.52 -48.34 -20.40
C GLU A 27 5.15 -47.25 -19.52
N SER A 28 4.32 -46.41 -18.91
CA SER A 28 4.82 -45.32 -18.05
C SER A 28 5.67 -45.92 -16.95
N SER A 29 6.76 -45.24 -16.57
CA SER A 29 7.74 -45.76 -15.61
C SER A 29 7.20 -45.96 -14.19
N GLY A 30 5.93 -45.60 -13.93
CA GLY A 30 5.35 -45.49 -12.60
C GLY A 30 5.91 -44.32 -11.78
N ASN A 31 6.85 -43.55 -12.34
CA ASN A 31 7.68 -42.59 -11.61
C ASN A 31 7.68 -41.24 -12.32
N LYS A 32 7.12 -40.21 -11.67
CA LYS A 32 6.96 -38.89 -12.24
C LYS A 32 7.33 -37.79 -11.26
N ILE A 33 7.69 -36.64 -11.81
CA ILE A 33 7.83 -35.39 -11.07
C ILE A 33 6.97 -34.31 -11.73
N HIS A 34 6.20 -33.60 -10.91
CA HIS A 34 5.31 -32.52 -11.32
C HIS A 34 5.77 -31.24 -10.63
N PHE A 35 6.41 -30.35 -11.37
CA PHE A 35 6.63 -28.97 -10.92
C PHE A 35 5.32 -28.23 -11.19
N ILE A 36 4.60 -27.79 -10.15
CA ILE A 36 3.42 -26.95 -10.34
C ILE A 36 3.86 -25.67 -11.05
N ASN A 37 3.12 -25.27 -12.08
CA ASN A 37 3.43 -24.08 -12.86
C ASN A 37 2.96 -22.83 -12.12
N VAL A 38 3.78 -21.78 -12.09
CA VAL A 38 3.33 -20.45 -11.69
C VAL A 38 2.44 -19.80 -12.77
N GLN A 39 1.65 -18.78 -12.41
CA GLN A 39 1.04 -17.87 -13.39
C GLN A 39 2.06 -16.80 -13.80
N GLU A 40 2.55 -16.07 -12.80
CA GLU A 40 3.54 -14.98 -12.81
C GLU A 40 4.41 -15.15 -11.53
N GLY A 41 5.55 -14.47 -11.41
CA GLY A 41 6.42 -14.54 -10.22
C GLY A 41 7.28 -15.81 -10.13
N GLY A 42 7.49 -16.31 -8.91
CA GLY A 42 8.18 -17.56 -8.57
C GLY A 42 7.54 -18.20 -7.33
N SER A 43 7.52 -19.52 -7.27
CA SER A 43 6.99 -20.32 -6.13
C SER A 43 7.23 -21.81 -6.38
N ASP A 44 7.58 -22.57 -5.34
CA ASP A 44 7.81 -24.02 -5.43
C ASP A 44 6.64 -24.83 -4.84
N ALA A 45 5.97 -25.62 -5.70
CA ALA A 45 5.24 -26.81 -5.26
C ALA A 45 5.58 -27.99 -6.18
N ILE A 46 6.05 -29.11 -5.60
CA ILE A 46 6.56 -30.23 -6.39
C ILE A 46 5.95 -31.54 -5.90
N ILE A 47 5.14 -32.18 -6.74
CA ILE A 47 4.57 -33.51 -6.43
C ILE A 47 5.47 -34.59 -7.03
N LEU A 48 5.86 -35.55 -6.19
CA LEU A 48 6.48 -36.81 -6.60
C LEU A 48 5.41 -37.89 -6.69
N GLU A 49 5.34 -38.60 -7.82
CA GLU A 49 4.54 -39.81 -8.00
C GLU A 49 5.50 -40.99 -8.15
N SER A 50 5.34 -42.04 -7.34
CA SER A 50 6.13 -43.27 -7.48
C SER A 50 5.30 -44.51 -7.14
N ASN A 51 5.04 -45.36 -8.14
CA ASN A 51 4.37 -46.66 -7.97
C ASN A 51 3.01 -46.56 -7.23
N GLY A 52 2.26 -45.48 -7.47
CA GLY A 52 0.99 -45.17 -6.80
C GLY A 52 1.10 -44.49 -5.44
N HIS A 53 2.32 -44.30 -4.90
CA HIS A 53 2.60 -43.41 -3.78
C HIS A 53 2.71 -41.96 -4.26
N PHE A 54 2.34 -41.02 -3.40
CA PHE A 54 2.43 -39.58 -3.64
C PHE A 54 3.08 -38.88 -2.46
N ALA A 55 3.91 -37.87 -2.73
CA ALA A 55 4.54 -37.02 -1.74
C ALA A 55 4.79 -35.62 -2.32
N MET A 56 5.10 -34.65 -1.46
CA MET A 56 5.41 -33.28 -1.90
C MET A 56 6.75 -32.79 -1.37
N VAL A 57 7.46 -32.02 -2.20
CA VAL A 57 8.62 -31.20 -1.86
C VAL A 57 8.19 -29.76 -2.12
N ASP A 58 8.02 -29.00 -1.05
CA ASP A 58 7.30 -27.73 -0.99
C ASP A 58 5.87 -27.79 -1.55
N THR A 59 5.10 -26.74 -1.26
CA THR A 59 3.64 -26.73 -1.40
C THR A 59 3.07 -25.51 -2.10
N GLY A 60 3.90 -24.50 -2.33
CA GLY A 60 3.56 -23.30 -3.08
C GLY A 60 2.84 -22.24 -2.26
N GLU A 61 2.77 -21.05 -2.86
CA GLU A 61 2.09 -19.88 -2.29
C GLU A 61 0.59 -20.13 -2.08
N ASP A 62 0.02 -19.57 -1.01
CA ASP A 62 -1.36 -19.80 -0.59
C ASP A 62 -2.23 -18.53 -0.52
N TYR A 63 -3.45 -18.64 -0.01
CA TYR A 63 -4.43 -17.53 0.02
C TYR A 63 -4.48 -16.81 1.39
N ASP A 64 -3.96 -17.44 2.43
CA ASP A 64 -3.90 -16.95 3.81
C ASP A 64 -2.64 -16.09 4.03
N PHE A 65 -2.73 -15.16 4.97
CA PHE A 65 -1.62 -14.27 5.33
C PHE A 65 -1.94 -13.53 6.64
N PRO A 66 -0.93 -13.16 7.45
CA PRO A 66 -1.16 -12.41 8.68
C PRO A 66 -1.46 -10.93 8.40
N ASP A 67 -2.68 -10.48 8.75
CA ASP A 67 -3.11 -9.09 8.56
C ASP A 67 -2.60 -8.10 9.62
N GLY A 68 -1.75 -8.57 10.55
CA GLY A 68 -1.27 -7.81 11.70
C GLY A 68 -2.29 -7.64 12.84
N SER A 69 -3.40 -8.40 12.87
CA SER A 69 -4.33 -8.41 14.01
C SER A 69 -3.79 -9.18 15.22
N ASP A 70 -3.01 -10.26 15.02
CA ASP A 70 -2.18 -10.86 16.07
C ASP A 70 -0.79 -10.19 16.09
N SER A 71 -0.39 -9.71 17.26
CA SER A 71 0.94 -9.14 17.53
C SER A 71 2.12 -10.11 17.33
N ARG A 72 1.90 -11.43 17.30
CA ARG A 72 2.95 -12.42 16.95
C ARG A 72 3.31 -12.36 15.46
N TYR A 73 2.31 -12.10 14.61
CA TYR A 73 2.44 -12.06 13.16
C TYR A 73 2.07 -10.64 12.67
N PRO A 74 2.91 -9.62 12.96
CA PRO A 74 2.65 -8.27 12.51
C PRO A 74 2.70 -8.19 10.99
N TRP A 75 1.88 -7.34 10.38
CA TRP A 75 2.04 -7.00 8.97
C TRP A 75 3.44 -6.42 8.71
N ARG A 76 4.16 -6.99 7.75
CA ARG A 76 5.46 -6.55 7.24
C ARG A 76 5.35 -6.24 5.75
N GLU A 77 6.16 -5.31 5.26
CA GLU A 77 6.18 -4.98 3.82
C GLU A 77 6.80 -6.13 3.02
N GLY A 78 6.14 -6.55 1.92
CA GLY A 78 6.54 -7.70 1.11
C GLY A 78 5.90 -9.04 1.47
N ILE A 79 5.01 -9.11 2.47
CA ILE A 79 4.10 -10.26 2.65
C ILE A 79 3.18 -10.36 1.43
N GLU A 80 3.01 -11.55 0.88
CA GLU A 80 2.25 -11.76 -0.35
C GLU A 80 0.72 -11.65 -0.11
N THR A 81 0.02 -11.11 -1.09
CA THR A 81 -1.45 -10.99 -1.13
C THR A 81 -2.02 -11.10 -2.56
N SER A 82 -1.17 -11.33 -3.56
CA SER A 82 -1.51 -11.36 -4.98
C SER A 82 -1.97 -12.74 -5.43
N TYR A 83 -3.22 -12.83 -5.88
CA TYR A 83 -3.83 -14.01 -6.51
C TYR A 83 -3.07 -14.55 -7.74
N LYS A 84 -2.04 -13.85 -8.20
CA LYS A 84 -1.16 -14.23 -9.32
C LYS A 84 -0.02 -15.17 -8.92
N HIS A 85 0.40 -15.12 -7.66
CA HIS A 85 1.52 -15.93 -7.16
C HIS A 85 1.01 -17.21 -6.48
N VAL A 86 -0.18 -17.15 -5.87
CA VAL A 86 -0.91 -18.29 -5.28
C VAL A 86 -0.94 -19.52 -6.19
N LEU A 87 -0.53 -20.67 -5.64
CA LEU A 87 -0.54 -21.97 -6.29
C LEU A 87 -1.61 -22.94 -5.75
N THR A 88 -2.29 -22.64 -4.63
CA THR A 88 -3.33 -23.49 -4.00
C THR A 88 -4.25 -24.16 -5.01
N ASP A 89 -4.85 -23.36 -5.88
CA ASP A 89 -5.82 -23.78 -6.87
C ASP A 89 -5.27 -24.85 -7.82
N ARG A 90 -3.98 -24.75 -8.16
CA ARG A 90 -3.25 -25.66 -9.08
C ARG A 90 -2.78 -26.92 -8.36
N VAL A 91 -2.26 -26.77 -7.13
CA VAL A 91 -1.85 -27.86 -6.24
C VAL A 91 -3.03 -28.81 -5.99
N PHE A 92 -4.14 -28.30 -5.46
CA PHE A 92 -5.30 -29.12 -5.13
C PHE A 92 -6.00 -29.70 -6.36
N ARG A 93 -6.02 -28.98 -7.49
CA ARG A 93 -6.53 -29.46 -8.79
C ARG A 93 -5.68 -30.61 -9.33
N ARG A 94 -4.35 -30.52 -9.23
CA ARG A 94 -3.42 -31.57 -9.65
C ARG A 94 -3.50 -32.82 -8.78
N LEU A 95 -3.48 -32.70 -7.46
CA LEU A 95 -3.65 -33.83 -6.53
C LEU A 95 -4.99 -34.55 -6.76
N LYS A 96 -6.05 -33.79 -7.02
CA LYS A 96 -7.38 -34.32 -7.36
C LYS A 96 -7.44 -34.99 -8.73
N GLU A 97 -6.73 -34.48 -9.74
CA GLU A 97 -6.63 -35.15 -11.05
C GLU A 97 -5.87 -36.48 -10.97
N LEU A 98 -4.79 -36.52 -10.18
CA LEU A 98 -4.00 -37.72 -9.90
C LEU A 98 -4.74 -38.75 -9.02
N GLY A 99 -5.85 -38.36 -8.39
CA GLY A 99 -6.64 -39.23 -7.53
C GLY A 99 -6.00 -39.54 -6.18
N VAL A 100 -5.13 -38.65 -5.69
CA VAL A 100 -4.37 -38.84 -4.44
C VAL A 100 -5.29 -39.14 -3.25
N GLN A 101 -4.97 -40.21 -2.51
CA GLN A 101 -5.73 -40.63 -1.32
C GLN A 101 -5.01 -40.28 -0.01
N LYS A 102 -3.68 -40.09 -0.05
CA LYS A 102 -2.80 -39.71 1.06
C LYS A 102 -1.44 -39.25 0.52
N LEU A 103 -0.66 -38.55 1.34
CA LEU A 103 0.74 -38.22 1.07
C LEU A 103 1.66 -39.00 2.03
N ASP A 104 2.69 -39.66 1.50
CA ASP A 104 3.69 -40.39 2.31
C ASP A 104 4.58 -39.43 3.11
N PHE A 105 4.82 -38.24 2.58
CA PHE A 105 5.39 -37.10 3.30
C PHE A 105 5.08 -35.78 2.60
N ILE A 106 5.19 -34.69 3.37
CA ILE A 106 5.47 -33.35 2.84
C ILE A 106 6.88 -32.99 3.34
N LEU A 107 7.75 -32.51 2.46
CA LEU A 107 9.07 -31.99 2.81
C LEU A 107 9.06 -30.50 2.55
N VAL A 108 9.19 -29.71 3.62
CA VAL A 108 9.30 -28.26 3.55
C VAL A 108 10.79 -27.90 3.53
N THR A 109 11.21 -27.16 2.52
CA THR A 109 12.62 -26.80 2.37
C THR A 109 13.03 -25.69 3.34
N TYR A 110 12.24 -24.63 3.46
CA TYR A 110 12.39 -23.53 4.43
C TYR A 110 11.05 -22.77 4.58
N THR A 111 11.05 -21.56 5.16
CA THR A 111 9.83 -20.95 5.74
C THR A 111 9.12 -19.82 4.95
N HIS A 112 9.49 -19.48 3.71
CA HIS A 112 8.73 -18.44 2.97
C HIS A 112 7.38 -18.96 2.46
N SER A 113 6.39 -18.08 2.41
CA SER A 113 5.00 -18.36 2.02
C SER A 113 4.91 -19.16 0.72
N ASP A 114 5.69 -18.76 -0.28
CA ASP A 114 5.73 -19.33 -1.62
C ASP A 114 6.32 -20.75 -1.71
N HIS A 115 6.80 -21.30 -0.60
CA HIS A 115 7.16 -22.71 -0.40
C HIS A 115 6.27 -23.42 0.64
N ILE A 116 6.03 -22.79 1.79
CA ILE A 116 5.38 -23.42 2.97
C ILE A 116 3.85 -23.26 3.03
N GLY A 117 3.28 -22.32 2.29
CA GLY A 117 1.92 -21.80 2.53
C GLY A 117 0.86 -22.90 2.64
N ASN A 118 0.68 -23.67 1.56
CA ASN A 118 -0.39 -24.68 1.46
C ASN A 118 -0.24 -25.91 2.39
N VAL A 119 0.78 -25.98 3.25
CA VAL A 119 1.00 -27.17 4.10
C VAL A 119 -0.18 -27.44 5.03
N ASP A 120 -0.80 -26.43 5.65
CA ASP A 120 -1.90 -26.69 6.60
C ASP A 120 -3.27 -26.94 5.95
N GLU A 121 -3.51 -26.44 4.74
CA GLU A 121 -4.61 -26.86 3.86
C GLU A 121 -4.42 -28.33 3.46
N LEU A 122 -3.20 -28.74 3.11
CA LEU A 122 -2.88 -30.11 2.70
C LEU A 122 -3.06 -31.09 3.87
N LEU A 123 -2.51 -30.77 5.05
CA LEU A 123 -2.73 -31.49 6.30
C LEU A 123 -4.21 -31.53 6.70
N SER A 124 -4.98 -30.50 6.33
CA SER A 124 -6.43 -30.44 6.58
C SER A 124 -7.28 -31.23 5.60
N THR A 125 -6.76 -31.52 4.40
CA THR A 125 -7.50 -32.15 3.30
C THR A 125 -7.15 -33.62 3.08
N TYR A 126 -5.88 -33.98 3.22
CA TYR A 126 -5.36 -35.32 2.94
C TYR A 126 -4.72 -35.94 4.20
N PRO A 127 -4.81 -37.27 4.40
CA PRO A 127 -3.96 -37.98 5.33
C PRO A 127 -2.49 -37.83 4.89
N VAL A 128 -1.61 -37.46 5.83
CA VAL A 128 -0.16 -37.29 5.61
C VAL A 128 0.57 -38.10 6.68
N ASP A 129 1.51 -38.98 6.31
CA ASP A 129 2.19 -39.82 7.33
C ASP A 129 3.17 -39.00 8.19
N ARG A 130 3.89 -38.04 7.59
CA ARG A 130 4.85 -37.14 8.27
C ARG A 130 5.13 -35.86 7.50
N VAL A 131 5.63 -34.84 8.19
CA VAL A 131 6.20 -33.62 7.60
C VAL A 131 7.68 -33.51 7.98
N TYR A 132 8.57 -33.24 7.03
CA TYR A 132 9.94 -32.81 7.31
C TYR A 132 9.97 -31.28 7.35
N LEU A 133 10.35 -30.70 8.49
CA LEU A 133 10.36 -29.25 8.71
C LEU A 133 11.51 -28.88 9.65
N LYS A 134 12.58 -28.30 9.11
CA LYS A 134 13.71 -27.78 9.92
C LYS A 134 13.23 -26.69 10.89
N LYS A 135 13.97 -26.46 11.97
CA LYS A 135 13.60 -25.46 12.98
C LYS A 135 13.78 -24.03 12.45
N TYR A 136 12.83 -23.16 12.79
CA TYR A 136 12.83 -21.73 12.50
C TYR A 136 12.56 -20.89 13.75
N SER A 137 12.94 -19.61 13.70
CA SER A 137 12.51 -18.52 14.60
C SER A 137 13.03 -17.20 14.04
N ASP A 138 12.23 -16.12 14.04
CA ASP A 138 12.65 -14.76 13.63
C ASP A 138 14.02 -14.36 14.20
N ASN A 139 14.29 -14.74 15.45
CA ASN A 139 15.54 -14.47 16.15
C ASN A 139 16.80 -15.00 15.45
N ARG A 140 16.67 -15.92 14.48
CA ARG A 140 17.82 -16.44 13.71
C ARG A 140 18.17 -15.57 12.49
N ILE A 141 17.23 -14.79 11.98
CA ILE A 141 17.40 -14.01 10.75
C ILE A 141 18.01 -12.66 11.11
N THR A 142 19.11 -12.29 10.46
CA THR A 142 19.82 -11.04 10.79
C THR A 142 19.24 -9.79 10.14
N ASN A 143 18.33 -9.93 9.17
CA ASN A 143 17.61 -8.80 8.57
C ASN A 143 16.11 -8.83 8.95
N SER A 144 15.64 -7.79 9.64
CA SER A 144 14.22 -7.62 10.00
C SER A 144 13.28 -7.44 8.81
N GLU A 145 13.81 -7.03 7.66
CA GLU A 145 13.07 -6.91 6.39
C GLU A 145 12.83 -8.28 5.71
N ARG A 146 13.42 -9.36 6.24
CA ARG A 146 13.37 -10.73 5.70
C ARG A 146 12.72 -11.72 6.69
N LEU A 147 11.72 -11.22 7.40
CA LEU A 147 10.92 -11.96 8.38
C LEU A 147 9.47 -12.19 7.90
N TRP A 148 9.05 -11.46 6.86
CA TRP A 148 7.72 -11.41 6.24
C TRP A 148 6.61 -12.03 7.08
N ASP A 149 6.18 -13.24 6.74
CA ASP A 149 5.23 -14.08 7.43
C ASP A 149 5.82 -15.47 7.75
N ASN A 150 7.15 -15.63 7.66
CA ASN A 150 7.86 -16.89 7.87
C ASN A 150 7.40 -17.67 9.13
N LEU A 151 7.20 -16.95 10.24
CA LEU A 151 6.75 -17.52 11.51
C LEU A 151 5.27 -17.93 11.49
N TYR A 152 4.44 -17.27 10.68
CA TYR A 152 3.03 -17.61 10.52
C TYR A 152 2.90 -18.97 9.83
N GLY A 153 3.53 -19.14 8.65
CA GLY A 153 3.57 -20.43 7.96
C GLY A 153 4.20 -21.53 8.83
N TYR A 154 5.31 -21.25 9.51
CA TYR A 154 5.96 -22.21 10.40
C TYR A 154 5.07 -22.65 11.59
N ASP A 155 4.45 -21.72 12.31
CA ASP A 155 3.55 -22.06 13.43
C ASP A 155 2.26 -22.73 12.93
N LYS A 156 1.72 -22.35 11.75
CA LYS A 156 0.60 -23.02 11.06
C LYS A 156 0.88 -24.51 10.83
N VAL A 157 2.05 -24.87 10.28
CA VAL A 157 2.42 -26.28 10.08
C VAL A 157 2.48 -27.03 11.41
N LEU A 158 3.13 -26.46 12.44
CA LEU A 158 3.26 -27.11 13.73
C LEU A 158 1.92 -27.30 14.45
N GLN A 159 1.05 -26.28 14.42
CA GLN A 159 -0.29 -26.35 14.98
C GLN A 159 -1.14 -27.39 14.25
N THR A 160 -1.29 -27.28 12.93
CA THR A 160 -2.19 -28.15 12.19
C THR A 160 -1.68 -29.59 12.15
N ALA A 161 -0.37 -29.83 12.04
CA ALA A 161 0.15 -31.20 12.17
C ALA A 161 -0.18 -31.81 13.56
N SER A 162 -0.08 -31.02 14.63
CA SER A 162 -0.48 -31.45 15.98
C SER A 162 -1.98 -31.76 16.08
N GLU A 163 -2.85 -30.89 15.54
CA GLU A 163 -4.31 -31.07 15.53
C GLU A 163 -4.76 -32.29 14.71
N LYS A 164 -4.04 -32.62 13.62
CA LYS A 164 -4.34 -33.77 12.74
C LYS A 164 -3.64 -35.06 13.19
N GLY A 165 -2.73 -35.00 14.15
CA GLY A 165 -1.94 -36.14 14.64
C GLY A 165 -0.79 -36.57 13.72
N VAL A 166 -0.30 -35.68 12.85
CA VAL A 166 0.79 -35.93 11.90
C VAL A 166 2.15 -35.67 12.55
N SER A 167 3.13 -36.54 12.29
CA SER A 167 4.47 -36.41 12.89
C SER A 167 5.32 -35.37 12.16
N VAL A 168 5.86 -34.38 12.88
CA VAL A 168 6.79 -33.38 12.32
C VAL A 168 8.24 -33.73 12.69
N ILE A 169 9.04 -34.09 11.69
CA ILE A 169 10.43 -34.53 11.83
C ILE A 169 11.35 -33.30 11.78
N GLN A 170 11.54 -32.65 12.94
CA GLN A 170 12.35 -31.43 13.04
C GLN A 170 13.85 -31.67 13.28
N ASN A 171 14.22 -32.77 13.92
CA ASN A 171 15.62 -33.11 14.22
C ASN A 171 16.02 -34.31 13.34
N ILE A 172 16.11 -34.06 12.03
CA ILE A 172 16.43 -35.07 11.01
C ILE A 172 17.81 -35.66 11.33
N THR A 173 17.89 -36.96 11.61
CA THR A 173 19.16 -37.67 11.80
C THR A 173 19.73 -38.16 10.47
N GLN A 174 20.97 -38.65 10.46
CA GLN A 174 21.54 -39.33 9.31
C GLN A 174 20.68 -40.51 8.80
N GLY A 175 19.92 -41.16 9.68
CA GLY A 175 18.98 -42.23 9.31
C GLY A 175 17.69 -41.69 8.67
N ASP A 176 17.13 -40.60 9.21
CA ASP A 176 15.92 -39.97 8.65
C ASP A 176 16.21 -39.27 7.30
N ALA A 177 17.48 -38.90 7.08
CA ALA A 177 17.96 -38.26 5.87
C ALA A 177 18.15 -39.21 4.66
N HIS A 178 17.99 -40.53 4.82
CA HIS A 178 18.06 -41.48 3.70
C HIS A 178 16.91 -42.50 3.79
N PHE A 179 15.96 -42.42 2.85
CA PHE A 179 14.76 -43.24 2.85
C PHE A 179 14.28 -43.60 1.44
N GLN A 180 13.31 -44.52 1.35
CA GLN A 180 12.65 -44.89 0.10
C GLN A 180 11.23 -44.30 0.05
N PHE A 181 10.77 -43.96 -1.15
CA PHE A 181 9.43 -43.50 -1.46
C PHE A 181 8.97 -44.17 -2.76
N GLY A 182 8.08 -45.16 -2.68
CA GLY A 182 7.81 -46.06 -3.81
C GLY A 182 9.12 -46.72 -4.31
N ASP A 183 9.47 -46.48 -5.57
CA ASP A 183 10.71 -46.92 -6.22
C ASP A 183 11.85 -45.87 -6.11
N MET A 184 11.60 -44.70 -5.50
CA MET A 184 12.55 -43.60 -5.40
C MET A 184 13.44 -43.69 -4.16
N ASP A 185 14.75 -43.56 -4.37
CA ASP A 185 15.79 -43.49 -3.35
C ASP A 185 16.11 -42.01 -3.03
N ILE A 186 15.70 -41.52 -1.86
CA ILE A 186 15.77 -40.10 -1.49
C ILE A 186 16.86 -39.89 -0.43
N GLN A 187 17.86 -39.07 -0.78
CA GLN A 187 18.92 -38.59 0.12
C GLN A 187 18.74 -37.10 0.37
N LEU A 188 18.66 -36.71 1.64
CA LEU A 188 18.61 -35.31 2.07
C LEU A 188 20.01 -34.76 2.34
N TYR A 189 20.21 -33.47 2.07
CA TYR A 189 21.39 -32.69 2.43
C TYR A 189 20.95 -31.38 3.11
N ASN A 190 21.87 -30.67 3.77
CA ASN A 190 21.56 -29.48 4.58
C ASN A 190 20.48 -29.70 5.67
N TYR A 191 20.28 -30.93 6.14
CA TYR A 191 19.16 -31.30 7.01
C TYR A 191 19.35 -30.99 8.50
N GLU A 192 20.58 -30.76 8.93
CA GLU A 192 20.90 -30.47 10.33
C GLU A 192 20.43 -29.06 10.73
N ASN A 193 19.99 -28.92 11.98
CA ASN A 193 19.76 -27.62 12.60
C ASN A 193 21.12 -27.11 13.14
N GLU A 194 21.87 -26.33 12.36
CA GLU A 194 23.13 -25.74 12.84
C GLU A 194 22.85 -24.78 14.01
N THR A 195 23.44 -25.04 15.18
CA THR A 195 23.32 -24.22 16.40
C THR A 195 24.64 -23.58 16.79
N ASP A 196 24.59 -22.50 17.58
CA ASP A 196 25.76 -21.94 18.26
C ASP A 196 26.08 -22.69 19.58
N SER A 197 27.09 -22.21 20.32
CA SER A 197 27.56 -22.82 21.57
C SER A 197 26.59 -22.72 22.76
N SER A 198 25.48 -21.98 22.64
CA SER A 198 24.38 -21.94 23.60
C SER A 198 23.26 -22.94 23.28
N GLY A 199 23.24 -23.49 22.07
CA GLY A 199 22.16 -24.35 21.55
C GLY A 199 21.08 -23.60 20.77
N GLU A 200 21.18 -22.27 20.66
CA GLU A 200 20.33 -21.46 19.80
C GLU A 200 20.65 -21.64 18.31
N LEU A 201 19.66 -21.42 17.43
CA LEU A 201 19.87 -21.55 15.98
C LEU A 201 20.90 -20.53 15.49
N LYS A 202 21.89 -21.03 14.74
CA LYS A 202 22.93 -20.23 14.10
C LYS A 202 22.30 -19.18 13.20
N LYS A 203 22.78 -17.95 13.34
CA LYS A 203 22.28 -16.78 12.61
C LYS A 203 22.59 -16.89 11.12
N ILE A 204 21.61 -16.55 10.29
CA ILE A 204 21.69 -16.50 8.83
C ILE A 204 21.03 -15.22 8.33
N TRP A 205 21.27 -14.84 7.07
CA TRP A 205 20.83 -13.54 6.56
C TRP A 205 19.34 -13.50 6.21
N ASP A 206 18.82 -14.67 5.88
CA ASP A 206 17.53 -15.01 5.30
C ASP A 206 17.35 -16.54 5.44
N ASP A 207 16.13 -17.08 5.42
CA ASP A 207 15.92 -18.53 5.57
C ASP A 207 16.09 -19.32 4.26
N ASN A 208 16.26 -18.66 3.09
CA ASN A 208 16.70 -19.28 1.83
C ASN A 208 18.00 -20.12 2.05
N SER A 209 18.99 -19.59 2.78
CA SER A 209 20.22 -20.30 3.15
C SER A 209 19.98 -21.55 4.03
N ASN A 210 18.79 -21.69 4.64
CA ASN A 210 18.40 -22.83 5.47
C ASN A 210 17.86 -24.01 4.66
N SER A 211 17.56 -23.83 3.37
CA SER A 211 16.83 -24.80 2.53
C SER A 211 17.31 -26.25 2.69
N LEU A 212 16.39 -27.12 3.12
CA LEU A 212 16.56 -28.58 3.19
C LEU A 212 16.63 -29.14 1.76
N ILE A 213 17.76 -29.69 1.37
CA ILE A 213 17.99 -30.19 0.01
C ILE A 213 17.49 -31.63 -0.09
N SER A 214 16.78 -31.96 -1.17
CA SER A 214 16.40 -33.33 -1.53
C SER A 214 17.07 -33.77 -2.83
N VAL A 215 17.62 -34.99 -2.83
CA VAL A 215 18.21 -35.63 -4.01
C VAL A 215 17.55 -36.99 -4.23
N VAL A 216 16.69 -37.03 -5.25
CA VAL A 216 15.86 -38.19 -5.61
C VAL A 216 16.57 -39.00 -6.68
N LYS A 217 16.66 -40.33 -6.52
CA LYS A 217 17.17 -41.25 -7.55
C LYS A 217 16.13 -42.30 -7.90
N VAL A 218 15.87 -42.52 -9.18
CA VAL A 218 15.02 -43.61 -9.66
C VAL A 218 15.35 -43.92 -11.13
N ASN A 219 15.18 -45.18 -11.56
CA ASN A 219 15.44 -45.60 -12.95
C ASN A 219 16.84 -45.23 -13.49
N GLY A 220 17.85 -45.13 -12.62
CA GLY A 220 19.21 -44.70 -12.98
C GLY A 220 19.37 -43.19 -13.21
N LYS A 221 18.28 -42.42 -13.07
CA LYS A 221 18.26 -40.96 -13.11
C LYS A 221 18.33 -40.37 -11.70
N LYS A 222 18.86 -39.16 -11.61
CA LYS A 222 19.03 -38.40 -10.36
C LYS A 222 18.56 -36.96 -10.52
N ILE A 223 17.75 -36.50 -9.57
CA ILE A 223 17.10 -35.19 -9.57
C ILE A 223 17.51 -34.44 -8.31
N TYR A 224 17.96 -33.19 -8.47
CA TYR A 224 18.23 -32.26 -7.36
C TYR A 224 17.06 -31.29 -7.18
N LEU A 225 16.57 -31.18 -5.95
CA LEU A 225 15.55 -30.23 -5.51
C LEU A 225 16.12 -29.45 -4.30
N GLY A 226 16.43 -28.17 -4.52
CA GLY A 226 17.21 -27.37 -3.57
C GLY A 226 16.43 -26.41 -2.67
N GLY A 227 15.12 -26.28 -2.86
CA GLY A 227 14.39 -25.08 -2.40
C GLY A 227 15.09 -23.83 -2.94
N ASP A 228 15.43 -22.92 -2.02
CA ASP A 228 16.06 -21.64 -2.31
C ASP A 228 17.50 -21.52 -1.81
N LEU A 229 18.23 -22.64 -1.81
CA LEU A 229 19.62 -22.72 -1.37
C LEU A 229 20.53 -21.66 -2.03
N ASP A 230 20.89 -20.63 -1.28
CA ASP A 230 21.89 -19.64 -1.68
C ASP A 230 23.32 -20.02 -1.24
N ASN A 231 24.32 -19.30 -1.74
CA ASN A 231 25.71 -19.44 -1.32
C ASN A 231 26.17 -18.34 -0.34
N VAL A 232 25.26 -17.55 0.27
CA VAL A 232 25.63 -16.45 1.18
C VAL A 232 26.36 -16.98 2.43
N HIS A 233 26.03 -18.20 2.86
CA HIS A 233 26.70 -18.93 3.94
C HIS A 233 27.57 -20.09 3.44
N GLY A 234 27.96 -20.08 2.16
CA GLY A 234 28.82 -21.09 1.54
C GLY A 234 28.16 -22.45 1.30
N ALA A 235 26.82 -22.51 1.26
CA ALA A 235 26.10 -23.78 1.22
C ALA A 235 26.22 -24.48 -0.14
N GLU A 236 26.21 -23.75 -1.26
CA GLU A 236 26.47 -24.36 -2.57
C GLU A 236 27.91 -24.89 -2.70
N ASP A 237 28.90 -24.15 -2.22
CA ASP A 237 30.30 -24.61 -2.18
C ASP A 237 30.47 -25.85 -1.28
N LYS A 238 29.72 -25.93 -0.17
CA LYS A 238 29.68 -27.08 0.76
C LYS A 238 29.02 -28.31 0.12
N TYR A 239 27.85 -28.15 -0.49
CA TYR A 239 27.02 -29.29 -0.92
C TYR A 239 27.21 -29.71 -2.39
N GLY A 240 27.63 -28.80 -3.28
CA GLY A 240 27.85 -29.13 -4.70
C GLY A 240 28.77 -30.34 -4.90
N PRO A 241 29.98 -30.38 -4.29
CA PRO A 241 30.87 -31.54 -4.38
C PRO A 241 30.35 -32.81 -3.68
N LEU A 242 29.47 -32.67 -2.66
CA LEU A 242 28.89 -33.79 -1.91
C LEU A 242 27.68 -34.42 -2.62
N ILE A 243 26.98 -33.63 -3.44
CA ILE A 243 25.89 -34.09 -4.30
C ILE A 243 26.48 -34.66 -5.59
N GLY A 244 27.36 -33.93 -6.28
CA GLY A 244 27.93 -34.32 -7.58
C GLY A 244 26.89 -34.48 -8.69
N LYS A 245 27.26 -35.07 -9.85
CA LYS A 245 26.42 -35.07 -11.05
C LYS A 245 24.96 -35.51 -10.82
N VAL A 246 24.03 -34.80 -11.45
CA VAL A 246 22.59 -35.12 -11.59
C VAL A 246 22.18 -35.12 -13.07
N ASP A 247 20.96 -35.54 -13.36
CA ASP A 247 20.33 -35.43 -14.69
C ASP A 247 19.44 -34.18 -14.76
N LEU A 248 18.63 -33.94 -13.73
CA LEU A 248 17.76 -32.76 -13.61
C LEU A 248 18.08 -31.95 -12.35
N MET A 249 18.08 -30.64 -12.47
CA MET A 249 18.25 -29.68 -11.38
C MET A 249 17.04 -28.73 -11.36
N LYS A 250 16.37 -28.58 -10.20
CA LYS A 250 15.61 -27.35 -9.94
C LYS A 250 16.60 -26.21 -9.76
N PHE A 251 16.37 -25.08 -10.42
CA PHE A 251 17.13 -23.85 -10.15
C PHE A 251 16.84 -23.39 -8.71
N ASN A 252 17.88 -23.05 -7.94
CA ASN A 252 17.72 -22.48 -6.60
C ASN A 252 17.11 -21.08 -6.71
N HIS A 253 16.27 -20.65 -5.76
CA HIS A 253 15.84 -19.25 -5.64
C HIS A 253 15.24 -18.68 -6.92
N HIS A 254 14.36 -19.52 -7.48
CA HIS A 254 13.67 -19.54 -8.77
C HIS A 254 14.42 -18.95 -9.98
N LEU A 255 14.95 -17.73 -9.94
CA LEU A 255 15.65 -17.05 -11.04
C LEU A 255 17.03 -16.48 -10.65
N ASP A 256 17.42 -16.51 -9.37
CA ASP A 256 18.58 -15.79 -8.86
C ASP A 256 19.92 -16.33 -9.38
N THR A 257 20.83 -15.41 -9.72
CA THR A 257 22.23 -15.69 -10.06
C THR A 257 23.21 -14.79 -9.31
N LYS A 258 22.73 -13.99 -8.34
CA LYS A 258 23.52 -13.04 -7.57
C LYS A 258 24.06 -13.70 -6.30
N ASN A 259 23.20 -14.44 -5.59
CA ASN A 259 23.56 -15.18 -4.38
C ASN A 259 23.54 -16.70 -4.61
N SER A 260 22.73 -17.16 -5.55
CA SER A 260 22.39 -18.57 -5.82
C SER A 260 22.85 -19.00 -7.22
N ASN A 261 22.77 -20.29 -7.51
CA ASN A 261 23.14 -20.93 -8.78
C ASN A 261 24.55 -20.53 -9.24
N THR A 262 25.54 -20.58 -8.35
CA THR A 262 26.92 -20.19 -8.67
C THR A 262 27.48 -21.04 -9.82
N LYS A 263 28.36 -20.44 -10.63
CA LYS A 263 29.03 -21.15 -11.74
C LYS A 263 29.96 -22.29 -11.27
N HIS A 264 30.16 -22.47 -9.96
CA HIS A 264 30.80 -23.67 -9.40
C HIS A 264 29.78 -24.78 -9.11
N PHE A 265 28.66 -24.45 -8.46
CA PHE A 265 27.59 -25.40 -8.14
C PHE A 265 27.04 -26.12 -9.38
N ILE A 266 26.67 -25.36 -10.42
CA ILE A 266 26.20 -25.92 -11.69
C ILE A 266 27.24 -26.85 -12.34
N LYS A 267 28.55 -26.60 -12.17
CA LYS A 267 29.61 -27.48 -12.70
C LYS A 267 29.77 -28.76 -11.87
N ASN A 268 29.56 -28.71 -10.56
CA ASN A 268 29.57 -29.88 -9.70
C ASN A 268 28.35 -30.78 -9.97
N LEU A 269 27.18 -30.17 -10.20
CA LEU A 269 25.93 -30.87 -10.51
C LEU A 269 25.81 -31.32 -11.98
N SER A 270 26.43 -30.60 -12.92
CA SER A 270 26.46 -30.92 -14.37
C SER A 270 25.14 -31.51 -14.93
N PRO A 271 24.01 -30.82 -14.73
CA PRO A 271 22.70 -31.31 -15.15
C PRO A 271 22.57 -31.34 -16.68
N GLU A 272 21.63 -32.14 -17.17
CA GLU A 272 21.18 -32.12 -18.57
C GLU A 272 19.97 -31.19 -18.73
N ILE A 273 19.10 -31.12 -17.72
CA ILE A 273 17.92 -30.24 -17.65
C ILE A 273 17.97 -29.37 -16.40
N ILE A 274 17.76 -28.06 -16.55
CA ILE A 274 17.40 -27.14 -15.46
C ILE A 274 15.91 -26.78 -15.59
N VAL A 275 15.15 -27.03 -14.52
CA VAL A 275 13.76 -26.58 -14.39
C VAL A 275 13.72 -25.36 -13.48
N GLN A 276 13.04 -24.32 -13.92
CA GLN A 276 12.94 -23.03 -13.26
C GLN A 276 11.51 -22.80 -12.77
N THR A 277 11.28 -22.75 -11.46
CA THR A 277 9.97 -22.55 -10.81
C THR A 277 9.52 -21.08 -10.80
N SER A 278 9.63 -20.42 -11.95
CA SER A 278 9.26 -19.01 -12.14
C SER A 278 8.95 -18.70 -13.61
N SER A 279 8.10 -17.70 -13.85
CA SER A 279 7.78 -17.16 -15.19
C SER A 279 8.88 -16.25 -15.77
N SER A 280 9.76 -15.75 -14.92
CA SER A 280 10.65 -14.64 -15.23
C SER A 280 12.01 -15.11 -15.77
N PRO A 281 12.68 -14.35 -16.65
CA PRO A 281 14.02 -14.70 -17.13
C PRO A 281 15.06 -14.81 -16.01
N ILE A 282 16.07 -15.66 -16.19
CA ILE A 282 17.19 -15.81 -15.26
C ILE A 282 17.85 -14.44 -14.97
N GLY A 283 17.96 -14.11 -13.69
CA GLY A 283 18.56 -12.88 -13.19
C GLY A 283 17.79 -11.57 -13.46
N SER A 284 16.49 -11.61 -13.82
CA SER A 284 15.65 -10.41 -13.81
C SER A 284 15.00 -10.21 -12.44
N TYR A 285 15.42 -9.16 -11.72
CA TYR A 285 14.89 -8.81 -10.39
C TYR A 285 14.07 -7.52 -10.48
N ASP A 286 12.99 -7.41 -9.69
CA ASP A 286 12.06 -6.25 -9.71
C ASP A 286 12.70 -4.89 -9.36
N SER A 287 13.92 -4.91 -8.80
CA SER A 287 14.78 -3.73 -8.63
C SER A 287 15.29 -3.09 -9.95
N GLY A 288 14.75 -3.49 -11.11
CA GLY A 288 15.08 -2.90 -12.41
C GLY A 288 16.42 -3.35 -12.99
N GLN A 289 16.92 -4.52 -12.60
CA GLN A 289 18.14 -5.08 -13.18
C GLN A 289 17.88 -5.84 -14.49
N GLU A 290 18.82 -5.76 -15.42
CA GLU A 290 18.74 -6.43 -16.71
C GLU A 290 18.90 -7.95 -16.58
N ILE A 291 18.12 -8.70 -17.39
CA ILE A 291 18.20 -10.15 -17.58
C ILE A 291 19.67 -10.60 -17.71
N ASN A 292 20.09 -11.62 -16.98
CA ASN A 292 21.49 -12.09 -16.99
C ASN A 292 21.82 -12.93 -18.24
N ARG A 293 21.92 -12.24 -19.39
CA ARG A 293 22.19 -12.86 -20.71
C ARG A 293 23.53 -13.58 -20.77
N GLU A 294 24.56 -13.12 -20.04
CA GLU A 294 25.85 -13.80 -19.97
C GLU A 294 25.70 -15.19 -19.32
N TYR A 295 24.92 -15.27 -18.24
CA TYR A 295 24.65 -16.53 -17.56
C TYR A 295 23.79 -17.47 -18.41
N ILE A 296 22.75 -16.96 -19.08
CA ILE A 296 21.92 -17.76 -19.99
C ILE A 296 22.77 -18.34 -21.13
N SER A 297 23.56 -17.51 -21.84
CA SER A 297 24.46 -17.99 -22.90
C SER A 297 25.58 -18.90 -22.39
N TRP A 298 25.93 -18.80 -21.11
CA TRP A 298 26.85 -19.76 -20.48
C TRP A 298 26.20 -21.14 -20.26
N LEU A 299 24.94 -21.21 -19.80
CA LEU A 299 24.19 -22.48 -19.74
C LEU A 299 24.01 -23.11 -21.14
N GLU A 300 23.64 -22.29 -22.13
CA GLU A 300 23.52 -22.70 -23.54
C GLU A 300 24.85 -23.28 -24.05
N SER A 301 25.99 -22.66 -23.70
CA SER A 301 27.33 -23.14 -24.09
C SER A 301 27.73 -24.48 -23.46
N MET A 302 27.06 -24.88 -22.37
CA MET A 302 27.22 -26.20 -21.74
C MET A 302 26.25 -27.25 -22.32
N GLY A 303 25.32 -26.86 -23.19
CA GLY A 303 24.30 -27.74 -23.75
C GLY A 303 23.17 -28.09 -22.78
N ILE A 304 23.00 -27.32 -21.70
CA ILE A 304 21.97 -27.55 -20.67
C ILE A 304 20.61 -27.09 -21.22
N GLN A 305 19.59 -27.94 -21.16
CA GLN A 305 18.23 -27.55 -21.49
C GLN A 305 17.60 -26.78 -20.33
N HIS A 306 17.21 -25.53 -20.55
CA HIS A 306 16.49 -24.70 -19.57
C HIS A 306 14.98 -24.69 -19.87
N ILE A 307 14.14 -24.81 -18.83
CA ILE A 307 12.67 -24.88 -18.93
C ILE A 307 12.03 -24.09 -17.78
N ASN A 308 11.20 -23.09 -18.08
CA ASN A 308 10.34 -22.43 -17.10
C ASN A 308 9.08 -23.26 -16.80
N ALA A 309 8.86 -23.61 -15.54
CA ALA A 309 7.61 -24.16 -15.02
C ALA A 309 6.61 -23.02 -14.78
N ALA A 310 6.12 -22.44 -15.86
CA ALA A 310 5.13 -21.36 -15.86
C ALA A 310 4.12 -21.58 -16.99
N SER A 311 2.83 -21.40 -16.71
CA SER A 311 1.78 -21.67 -17.69
C SER A 311 0.46 -21.03 -17.29
N LYS A 312 -0.33 -20.60 -18.29
CA LYS A 312 -1.75 -20.27 -18.12
C LYS A 312 -2.70 -21.38 -18.63
N ASP A 313 -2.15 -22.49 -19.12
CA ASP A 313 -2.90 -23.58 -19.75
C ASP A 313 -2.89 -24.91 -18.97
N TYR A 314 -1.84 -25.21 -18.18
CA TYR A 314 -1.69 -26.48 -17.45
C TYR A 314 -1.17 -26.27 -16.03
N ASP A 315 -1.69 -27.02 -15.05
CA ASP A 315 -1.29 -26.88 -13.63
C ASP A 315 0.18 -27.18 -13.36
N ALA A 316 0.84 -28.02 -14.17
CA ALA A 316 2.17 -28.53 -13.88
C ALA A 316 3.00 -28.79 -15.15
N THR A 317 4.32 -28.55 -15.03
CA THR A 317 5.34 -29.10 -15.92
C THR A 317 5.75 -30.48 -15.41
N VAL A 318 5.51 -31.52 -16.19
CA VAL A 318 5.58 -32.92 -15.74
C VAL A 318 6.58 -33.72 -16.55
N PHE A 319 7.45 -34.49 -15.88
CA PHE A 319 8.37 -35.44 -16.49
C PHE A 319 8.09 -36.88 -16.04
N ASP A 320 8.03 -37.80 -17.00
CA ASP A 320 8.07 -39.26 -16.78
C ASP A 320 9.56 -39.69 -16.69
N ILE A 321 9.95 -40.31 -15.58
CA ILE A 321 11.35 -40.54 -15.21
C ILE A 321 11.78 -41.94 -15.63
N ARG A 322 12.14 -42.08 -16.90
CA ARG A 322 12.48 -43.36 -17.54
C ARG A 322 13.98 -43.64 -17.51
N GLN A 323 14.34 -44.90 -17.74
CA GLN A 323 15.74 -45.35 -17.82
C GLN A 323 16.48 -44.77 -19.03
N ASP A 324 15.75 -44.52 -20.13
CA ASP A 324 16.27 -43.92 -21.36
C ASP A 324 16.25 -42.38 -21.36
N GLY A 325 15.43 -41.73 -20.53
CA GLY A 325 15.41 -40.27 -20.43
C GLY A 325 14.31 -39.68 -19.55
N LEU A 326 14.32 -38.35 -19.44
CA LEU A 326 13.27 -37.56 -18.80
C LEU A 326 12.31 -37.06 -19.89
N VAL A 327 11.10 -37.62 -19.95
CA VAL A 327 10.14 -37.30 -21.02
C VAL A 327 9.14 -36.28 -20.51
N ASN A 328 9.13 -35.06 -21.07
CA ASN A 328 8.11 -34.06 -20.74
C ASN A 328 6.74 -34.53 -21.28
N ILE A 329 5.77 -34.71 -20.37
CA ILE A 329 4.41 -35.20 -20.64
C ILE A 329 3.34 -34.24 -20.10
N SER A 330 3.69 -32.96 -19.90
CA SER A 330 2.80 -31.94 -19.30
C SER A 330 1.43 -31.85 -19.99
N THR A 331 1.43 -31.92 -21.33
CA THR A 331 0.23 -31.85 -22.19
C THR A 331 -0.56 -33.16 -22.29
N SER A 332 -0.17 -34.22 -21.57
CA SER A 332 -0.99 -35.45 -21.44
C SER A 332 -2.07 -35.35 -20.35
N TYR A 333 -1.97 -34.34 -19.49
CA TYR A 333 -2.95 -34.00 -18.45
C TYR A 333 -4.01 -33.02 -18.98
N LYS A 334 -5.11 -32.83 -18.24
CA LYS A 334 -6.13 -31.86 -18.64
C LYS A 334 -5.58 -30.43 -18.54
N PRO A 335 -6.01 -29.51 -19.43
CA PRO A 335 -5.74 -28.10 -19.27
C PRO A 335 -6.54 -27.52 -18.09
N ILE A 336 -6.13 -26.35 -17.62
CA ILE A 336 -6.82 -25.57 -16.59
C ILE A 336 -8.26 -25.28 -17.06
N PRO A 337 -9.30 -25.51 -16.22
CA PRO A 337 -10.68 -25.21 -16.58
C PRO A 337 -10.92 -23.72 -16.84
N SER A 338 -11.73 -23.39 -17.85
CA SER A 338 -12.20 -22.02 -18.05
C SER A 338 -13.10 -21.58 -16.90
N PHE A 339 -12.88 -20.37 -16.37
CA PHE A 339 -13.71 -19.71 -15.37
C PHE A 339 -14.52 -18.56 -15.97
N GLN A 340 -15.49 -18.05 -15.22
CA GLN A 340 -16.14 -16.77 -15.51
C GLN A 340 -15.42 -15.70 -14.68
N ALA A 341 -14.86 -14.66 -15.30
CA ALA A 341 -14.23 -13.57 -14.56
C ALA A 341 -15.24 -12.54 -14.05
N GLY A 342 -14.86 -11.81 -13.00
CA GLY A 342 -15.60 -10.66 -12.46
C GLY A 342 -16.03 -10.83 -11.00
N TRP A 343 -17.18 -10.27 -10.67
CA TRP A 343 -17.76 -10.29 -9.32
C TRP A 343 -18.76 -11.44 -9.16
N HIS A 344 -18.58 -12.21 -8.09
CA HIS A 344 -19.36 -13.40 -7.78
C HIS A 344 -20.00 -13.28 -6.41
N LYS A 345 -21.17 -13.89 -6.23
CA LYS A 345 -21.91 -13.87 -4.95
C LYS A 345 -22.09 -15.28 -4.43
N SER A 346 -21.70 -15.52 -3.19
CA SER A 346 -21.82 -16.83 -2.54
C SER A 346 -23.26 -17.16 -2.17
N SER A 347 -23.54 -18.44 -1.87
CA SER A 347 -24.82 -18.90 -1.32
C SER A 347 -25.23 -18.20 -0.02
N TYR A 348 -24.26 -17.67 0.73
CA TYR A 348 -24.47 -16.91 1.96
C TYR A 348 -24.69 -15.40 1.72
N GLY A 349 -24.59 -14.94 0.46
CA GLY A 349 -24.83 -13.55 0.07
C GLY A 349 -23.60 -12.64 0.12
N ASN A 350 -22.42 -13.17 0.46
CA ASN A 350 -21.16 -12.42 0.45
C ASN A 350 -20.59 -12.32 -0.97
N TRP A 351 -19.77 -11.30 -1.26
CA TRP A 351 -19.10 -11.15 -2.55
C TRP A 351 -17.66 -11.69 -2.53
N TRP A 352 -17.21 -12.17 -3.68
CA TRP A 352 -15.83 -12.56 -3.99
C TRP A 352 -15.53 -12.23 -5.47
N TYR A 353 -14.26 -12.29 -5.89
CA TYR A 353 -13.84 -11.80 -7.21
C TYR A 353 -12.79 -12.70 -7.87
N GLN A 354 -12.93 -12.95 -9.18
CA GLN A 354 -11.94 -13.63 -10.03
C GLN A 354 -11.46 -12.65 -11.11
N ALA A 355 -10.15 -12.39 -11.18
CA ALA A 355 -9.61 -11.38 -12.08
C ALA A 355 -9.58 -11.86 -13.56
N PRO A 356 -9.85 -11.00 -14.56
CA PRO A 356 -9.81 -11.39 -15.97
C PRO A 356 -8.43 -11.84 -16.51
N ASP A 357 -7.34 -11.62 -15.76
CA ASP A 357 -5.97 -11.99 -16.09
C ASP A 357 -5.37 -13.10 -15.20
N SER A 358 -6.12 -13.59 -14.20
CA SER A 358 -5.80 -14.83 -13.48
C SER A 358 -6.19 -16.08 -14.29
N THR A 359 -5.91 -17.27 -13.76
CA THR A 359 -6.36 -18.55 -14.33
C THR A 359 -7.50 -19.22 -13.56
N GLY A 360 -8.25 -18.41 -12.79
CA GLY A 360 -9.34 -18.86 -11.93
C GLY A 360 -9.08 -18.58 -10.45
N GLU A 361 -7.85 -18.27 -10.09
CA GLU A 361 -7.45 -17.86 -8.74
C GLU A 361 -8.21 -16.57 -8.32
N TYR A 362 -8.63 -16.51 -7.05
CA TYR A 362 -9.52 -15.47 -6.52
C TYR A 362 -8.78 -14.39 -5.71
N ALA A 363 -9.33 -13.17 -5.70
CA ALA A 363 -8.73 -12.03 -5.02
C ALA A 363 -8.80 -12.14 -3.49
N VAL A 364 -7.66 -11.99 -2.83
CA VAL A 364 -7.48 -11.84 -1.38
C VAL A 364 -6.73 -10.54 -1.09
N GLY A 365 -6.83 -10.01 0.12
CA GLY A 365 -6.13 -8.77 0.51
C GLY A 365 -6.60 -7.52 -0.25
N TRP A 366 -5.69 -6.55 -0.42
CA TRP A 366 -5.98 -5.26 -1.06
C TRP A 366 -5.89 -5.35 -2.59
N ASN A 367 -6.99 -5.06 -3.29
CA ASN A 367 -7.06 -5.13 -4.75
C ASN A 367 -7.65 -3.83 -5.33
N GLU A 368 -7.02 -3.28 -6.37
CA GLU A 368 -7.63 -2.21 -7.18
C GLU A 368 -8.45 -2.81 -8.33
N ILE A 369 -9.76 -2.56 -8.32
CA ILE A 369 -10.69 -3.09 -9.33
C ILE A 369 -11.39 -1.90 -9.99
N LYS A 370 -10.95 -1.58 -11.22
CA LYS A 370 -11.48 -0.49 -12.07
C LYS A 370 -11.33 0.92 -11.47
N GLY A 371 -10.21 1.20 -10.79
CA GLY A 371 -9.91 2.52 -10.20
C GLY A 371 -10.36 2.70 -8.75
N GLU A 372 -11.00 1.70 -8.17
CA GLU A 372 -11.48 1.69 -6.78
C GLU A 372 -10.78 0.57 -6.00
N TRP A 373 -10.43 0.83 -4.74
CA TRP A 373 -9.75 -0.14 -3.87
C TRP A 373 -10.73 -0.92 -3.01
N TYR A 374 -10.55 -2.23 -2.95
CA TYR A 374 -11.35 -3.18 -2.19
C TYR A 374 -10.43 -4.00 -1.28
N TYR A 375 -10.93 -4.45 -0.13
CA TYR A 375 -10.24 -5.40 0.73
C TYR A 375 -11.05 -6.70 0.87
N PHE A 376 -10.43 -7.79 0.44
CA PHE A 376 -10.91 -9.15 0.64
C PHE A 376 -10.17 -9.76 1.83
N ASN A 377 -10.84 -10.57 2.63
CA ASN A 377 -10.14 -11.39 3.61
C ASN A 377 -9.39 -12.55 2.92
N GLN A 378 -8.64 -13.30 3.72
CA GLN A 378 -7.85 -14.46 3.33
C GLN A 378 -8.67 -15.59 2.67
N THR A 379 -9.98 -15.69 2.97
CA THR A 379 -10.90 -16.63 2.31
C THR A 379 -11.62 -16.03 1.08
N GLY A 380 -11.08 -14.95 0.49
CA GLY A 380 -11.61 -14.31 -0.72
C GLY A 380 -12.91 -13.53 -0.55
N ILE A 381 -13.35 -13.29 0.69
CA ILE A 381 -14.61 -12.60 0.99
C ILE A 381 -14.38 -11.09 1.08
N LEU A 382 -15.07 -10.34 0.24
CA LEU A 382 -15.10 -8.88 0.29
C LEU A 382 -15.63 -8.40 1.65
N LEU A 383 -14.87 -7.54 2.33
CA LEU A 383 -15.34 -6.85 3.53
C LEU A 383 -16.13 -5.59 3.16
N GLN A 384 -17.30 -5.41 3.79
CA GLN A 384 -18.26 -4.34 3.51
C GLN A 384 -18.76 -3.70 4.80
N ASN A 385 -19.21 -2.44 4.74
CA ASN A 385 -19.86 -1.69 5.83
C ASN A 385 -19.08 -1.63 7.15
N GLN A 386 -17.74 -1.64 7.13
CA GLN A 386 -16.93 -1.80 8.34
C GLN A 386 -15.59 -1.04 8.30
N TRP A 387 -15.05 -0.78 9.49
CA TRP A 387 -13.67 -0.31 9.65
C TRP A 387 -12.69 -1.47 9.56
N LYS A 388 -11.61 -1.31 8.79
CA LYS A 388 -10.45 -2.20 8.76
C LYS A 388 -9.23 -1.44 9.27
N LYS A 389 -8.51 -2.01 10.23
CA LYS A 389 -7.14 -1.58 10.54
C LYS A 389 -6.18 -2.41 9.68
N TRP A 390 -5.18 -1.78 9.08
CA TRP A 390 -4.16 -2.42 8.24
C TRP A 390 -2.90 -1.56 8.20
N ASN A 391 -1.71 -2.18 8.29
CA ASN A 391 -0.41 -1.49 8.36
C ASN A 391 -0.42 -0.22 9.27
N ASN A 392 -0.92 -0.40 10.50
CA ASN A 392 -1.16 0.63 11.51
C ASN A 392 -2.05 1.85 11.09
N ARG A 393 -2.69 1.83 9.92
CA ARG A 393 -3.66 2.82 9.45
C ARG A 393 -5.10 2.30 9.57
N TRP A 394 -6.07 3.22 9.55
CA TRP A 394 -7.49 2.89 9.51
C TRP A 394 -8.07 3.17 8.13
N PHE A 395 -8.97 2.29 7.69
CA PHE A 395 -9.72 2.37 6.45
C PHE A 395 -11.19 2.11 6.75
N TYR A 396 -12.11 2.69 5.99
CA TYR A 396 -13.53 2.34 6.07
C TYR A 396 -14.03 1.80 4.74
N LEU A 397 -14.56 0.59 4.76
CA LEU A 397 -15.07 -0.12 3.60
C LEU A 397 -16.58 0.14 3.50
N THR A 398 -17.03 0.65 2.36
CA THR A 398 -18.41 1.10 2.14
C THR A 398 -19.40 -0.06 2.00
N ASP A 399 -20.66 0.27 1.75
CA ASP A 399 -21.71 -0.65 1.33
C ASP A 399 -21.38 -1.40 0.03
N SER A 400 -20.61 -0.80 -0.89
CA SER A 400 -20.04 -1.47 -2.05
C SER A 400 -18.71 -2.21 -1.78
N GLY A 401 -18.17 -2.14 -0.54
CA GLY A 401 -16.83 -2.63 -0.19
C GLY A 401 -15.66 -1.78 -0.67
N VAL A 402 -15.93 -0.66 -1.34
CA VAL A 402 -14.92 0.33 -1.76
C VAL A 402 -14.35 1.04 -0.53
N ALA A 403 -13.03 1.23 -0.49
CA ALA A 403 -12.37 2.03 0.53
C ALA A 403 -12.76 3.51 0.44
N ALA A 404 -13.14 4.11 1.57
CA ALA A 404 -13.52 5.52 1.63
C ALA A 404 -12.36 6.44 1.22
N LYS A 405 -12.70 7.51 0.49
CA LYS A 405 -11.76 8.50 -0.07
C LYS A 405 -12.34 9.90 0.10
N ASN A 406 -11.49 10.88 0.45
CA ASN A 406 -11.88 12.23 0.87
C ASN A 406 -12.85 12.20 2.06
N TRP A 407 -13.71 13.24 2.19
CA TRP A 407 -14.72 13.33 3.26
C TRP A 407 -15.77 12.21 3.19
N LYS A 408 -15.91 11.46 4.27
CA LYS A 408 -16.97 10.44 4.44
C LYS A 408 -17.66 10.64 5.79
N LYS A 409 -18.99 10.59 5.79
CA LYS A 409 -19.79 10.60 7.03
C LYS A 409 -20.16 9.17 7.42
N ILE A 410 -19.71 8.73 8.59
CA ILE A 410 -19.83 7.35 9.10
C ILE A 410 -20.48 7.43 10.48
N ALA A 411 -21.56 6.69 10.72
CA ALA A 411 -22.34 6.71 11.97
C ALA A 411 -22.77 8.11 12.49
N GLY A 412 -22.81 9.13 11.61
CA GLY A 412 -23.13 10.52 11.95
C GLY A 412 -21.91 11.42 12.19
N ILE A 413 -20.71 10.87 12.30
CA ILE A 413 -19.43 11.58 12.46
C ILE A 413 -18.79 11.78 11.08
N TRP A 414 -18.09 12.91 10.88
CA TRP A 414 -17.29 13.15 9.66
C TRP A 414 -15.85 12.69 9.87
N TYR A 415 -15.30 12.03 8.85
CA TYR A 415 -13.92 11.60 8.75
C TYR A 415 -13.37 12.01 7.38
N TYR A 416 -12.05 12.11 7.25
CA TYR A 416 -11.37 12.33 5.97
C TYR A 416 -10.38 11.20 5.68
N PHE A 417 -10.40 10.73 4.44
CA PHE A 417 -9.49 9.70 3.95
C PHE A 417 -8.62 10.27 2.82
N ASN A 418 -7.32 10.01 2.84
CA ASN A 418 -6.37 10.57 1.88
C ASN A 418 -6.42 9.88 0.51
N LYS A 419 -5.46 10.21 -0.39
CA LYS A 419 -5.42 9.67 -1.75
C LYS A 419 -5.09 8.16 -1.78
N GLU A 420 -4.42 7.64 -0.75
CA GLU A 420 -4.19 6.23 -0.44
C GLU A 420 -5.36 5.56 0.33
N ASN A 421 -6.49 6.26 0.50
CA ASN A 421 -7.69 5.80 1.21
C ASN A 421 -7.50 5.59 2.73
N GLN A 422 -6.40 6.09 3.30
CA GLN A 422 -6.11 6.00 4.75
C GLN A 422 -6.82 7.13 5.49
N MET A 423 -7.42 6.83 6.64
CA MET A 423 -7.99 7.82 7.55
C MET A 423 -6.89 8.75 8.08
N GLU A 424 -7.08 10.06 7.96
CA GLU A 424 -6.16 11.07 8.49
C GLU A 424 -6.46 11.44 9.95
N ILE A 425 -5.46 12.01 10.62
CA ILE A 425 -5.56 12.58 11.97
C ILE A 425 -4.77 13.89 12.04
N GLY A 426 -5.18 14.83 12.90
CA GLY A 426 -4.55 16.14 13.03
C GLY A 426 -4.93 17.11 11.91
N TRP A 427 -3.99 17.96 11.50
CA TRP A 427 -4.23 19.04 10.53
C TRP A 427 -4.23 18.54 9.09
N ILE A 428 -5.28 18.86 8.33
CA ILE A 428 -5.36 18.63 6.88
C ILE A 428 -5.78 19.90 6.14
N GLN A 429 -5.48 19.97 4.84
CA GLN A 429 -5.98 21.01 3.94
C GLN A 429 -6.75 20.36 2.77
N ASP A 430 -7.99 20.80 2.53
CA ASP A 430 -8.83 20.40 1.39
C ASP A 430 -9.46 21.67 0.77
N LYS A 431 -9.34 21.83 -0.55
CA LYS A 431 -9.83 22.98 -1.32
C LYS A 431 -9.47 24.33 -0.66
N GLU A 432 -8.16 24.50 -0.42
CA GLU A 432 -7.53 25.67 0.23
C GLU A 432 -7.90 25.88 1.71
N GLN A 433 -8.95 25.26 2.22
CA GLN A 433 -9.39 25.36 3.62
C GLN A 433 -8.65 24.38 4.54
N TRP A 434 -8.37 24.83 5.76
CA TRP A 434 -7.79 23.99 6.82
C TRP A 434 -8.87 23.35 7.69
N TYR A 435 -8.64 22.10 8.07
CA TYR A 435 -9.49 21.33 8.99
C TYR A 435 -8.59 20.63 10.02
N TYR A 436 -9.18 20.22 11.13
CA TYR A 436 -8.52 19.37 12.12
C TYR A 436 -9.36 18.11 12.37
N LEU A 437 -8.68 16.99 12.58
CA LEU A 437 -9.25 15.69 12.90
C LEU A 437 -8.69 15.27 14.27
N ASP A 438 -9.54 14.88 15.21
CA ASP A 438 -9.11 14.37 16.51
C ASP A 438 -8.41 12.99 16.36
N VAL A 439 -7.88 12.46 17.46
CA VAL A 439 -7.05 11.23 17.49
C VAL A 439 -7.81 9.98 17.00
N ASP A 440 -9.15 10.00 17.06
CA ASP A 440 -10.03 8.96 16.51
C ASP A 440 -10.42 9.18 15.04
N GLY A 441 -9.87 10.22 14.39
CA GLY A 441 -10.18 10.65 13.03
C GLY A 441 -11.42 11.53 12.89
N SER A 442 -12.13 11.84 13.99
CA SER A 442 -13.36 12.63 13.94
C SER A 442 -13.10 14.11 13.65
N MET A 443 -13.89 14.71 12.76
CA MET A 443 -13.72 16.11 12.34
C MET A 443 -14.03 17.10 13.47
N LYS A 444 -13.06 17.98 13.76
CA LYS A 444 -13.19 19.03 14.77
C LYS A 444 -14.19 20.10 14.37
N THR A 445 -14.96 20.56 15.36
CA THR A 445 -15.80 21.75 15.27
C THR A 445 -15.69 22.54 16.58
N GLY A 446 -15.92 23.86 16.54
CA GLY A 446 -15.74 24.72 17.71
C GLY A 446 -14.26 24.93 18.08
N TRP A 447 -13.98 25.09 19.37
CA TRP A 447 -12.65 25.44 19.89
C TRP A 447 -11.68 24.25 19.93
N LEU A 448 -10.43 24.50 19.53
CA LEU A 448 -9.29 23.61 19.69
C LEU A 448 -8.15 24.37 20.37
N GLN A 449 -7.52 23.76 21.38
CA GLN A 449 -6.22 24.19 21.88
C GLN A 449 -5.15 23.27 21.30
N TYR A 450 -4.19 23.83 20.54
CA TYR A 450 -3.11 23.08 19.90
C TYR A 450 -1.78 23.83 20.11
N LYS A 451 -0.77 23.13 20.65
CA LYS A 451 0.55 23.70 20.99
C LYS A 451 0.50 25.03 21.78
N GLY A 452 -0.48 25.15 22.68
CA GLY A 452 -0.70 26.35 23.51
C GLY A 452 -1.49 27.48 22.85
N GLN A 453 -1.77 27.39 21.54
CA GLN A 453 -2.56 28.35 20.78
C GLN A 453 -4.02 27.89 20.66
N LEU A 454 -4.95 28.84 20.51
CA LEU A 454 -6.38 28.57 20.34
C LEU A 454 -6.82 28.82 18.90
N TYR A 455 -7.61 27.88 18.38
CA TYR A 455 -8.19 27.89 17.03
C TYR A 455 -9.70 27.65 17.14
N TYR A 456 -10.45 28.08 16.12
CA TYR A 456 -11.89 27.85 16.03
C TYR A 456 -12.28 27.30 14.67
N PHE A 457 -13.10 26.25 14.65
CA PHE A 457 -13.60 25.57 13.47
C PHE A 457 -15.12 25.72 13.37
N ALA A 458 -15.66 25.94 12.17
CA ALA A 458 -17.10 25.99 11.95
C ALA A 458 -17.80 24.65 12.22
N PRO A 459 -19.15 24.62 12.28
CA PRO A 459 -19.93 23.38 12.24
C PRO A 459 -19.71 22.52 10.97
N SER A 460 -19.25 23.14 9.88
CA SER A 460 -18.82 22.50 8.63
C SER A 460 -17.35 22.06 8.64
N GLY A 461 -16.61 22.30 9.73
CA GLY A 461 -15.25 21.82 9.96
C GLY A 461 -14.14 22.76 9.52
N GLU A 462 -14.41 23.82 8.74
CA GLU A 462 -13.33 24.69 8.27
C GLU A 462 -12.83 25.63 9.36
N MET A 463 -11.51 25.77 9.47
CA MET A 463 -10.83 26.70 10.37
C MET A 463 -11.20 28.14 10.03
N LYS A 464 -11.51 28.95 11.04
CA LYS A 464 -11.90 30.35 10.84
C LYS A 464 -10.71 31.29 11.01
N THR A 465 -10.58 32.21 10.06
CA THR A 465 -9.75 33.41 10.12
C THR A 465 -10.66 34.64 10.22
N GLY A 466 -10.14 35.75 10.75
CA GLY A 466 -10.91 36.98 10.96
C GLY A 466 -11.90 36.89 12.14
N TRP A 467 -13.01 37.63 12.03
CA TRP A 467 -14.02 37.73 13.09
C TRP A 467 -14.91 36.48 13.19
N VAL A 468 -15.04 35.94 14.40
CA VAL A 468 -15.86 34.78 14.76
C VAL A 468 -16.82 35.16 15.89
N LYS A 469 -18.08 34.71 15.83
CA LYS A 469 -19.00 34.75 16.98
C LYS A 469 -19.22 33.33 17.52
N ASP A 470 -18.92 33.11 18.80
CA ASP A 470 -19.36 31.91 19.55
C ASP A 470 -20.34 32.35 20.65
N LYS A 471 -21.54 31.76 20.63
CA LYS A 471 -22.73 32.23 21.37
C LYS A 471 -22.91 33.74 21.23
N GLU A 472 -22.65 34.50 22.29
CA GLU A 472 -22.78 35.97 22.35
C GLU A 472 -21.45 36.74 22.36
N ALA A 473 -20.31 36.05 22.39
CA ALA A 473 -18.99 36.68 22.35
C ALA A 473 -18.43 36.69 20.92
N TRP A 474 -17.75 37.79 20.57
CA TRP A 474 -16.94 37.89 19.36
C TRP A 474 -15.47 37.66 19.69
N TYR A 475 -14.75 37.06 18.74
CA TYR A 475 -13.34 36.71 18.81
C TYR A 475 -12.69 37.08 17.47
N TYR A 476 -11.39 37.33 17.47
CA TYR A 476 -10.63 37.56 16.24
C TYR A 476 -9.51 36.54 16.11
N MET A 477 -9.53 35.81 15.00
CA MET A 477 -8.52 34.85 14.60
C MET A 477 -7.64 35.52 13.53
N ASP A 478 -6.32 35.34 13.57
CA ASP A 478 -5.45 35.90 12.54
C ASP A 478 -5.48 35.10 11.22
N SER A 479 -4.62 35.48 10.26
CA SER A 479 -4.52 34.81 8.95
C SER A 479 -4.04 33.36 9.02
N THR A 480 -3.50 32.92 10.16
CA THR A 480 -3.12 31.53 10.45
C THR A 480 -4.15 30.81 11.34
N GLY A 481 -5.28 31.46 11.64
CA GLY A 481 -6.34 30.93 12.48
C GLY A 481 -6.07 30.98 13.99
N ILE A 482 -4.98 31.62 14.41
CA ILE A 482 -4.64 31.76 15.83
C ILE A 482 -5.48 32.88 16.45
N MET A 483 -6.19 32.57 17.54
CA MET A 483 -6.96 33.54 18.32
C MET A 483 -6.04 34.63 18.89
N LYS A 484 -6.39 35.90 18.65
CA LYS A 484 -5.70 37.05 19.25
C LYS A 484 -6.24 37.40 20.64
N THR A 485 -5.41 38.08 21.42
CA THR A 485 -5.74 38.75 22.68
C THR A 485 -5.09 40.15 22.67
N GLY A 486 -5.53 41.06 23.54
CA GLY A 486 -5.00 42.43 23.63
C GLY A 486 -5.54 43.39 22.56
N GLU A 487 -4.75 44.41 22.21
CA GLU A 487 -5.15 45.39 21.19
C GLU A 487 -4.88 44.88 19.77
N ILE A 488 -5.87 45.02 18.90
CA ILE A 488 -5.75 44.74 17.47
C ILE A 488 -6.30 45.92 16.64
N GLU A 489 -5.87 46.02 15.39
CA GLU A 489 -6.45 46.91 14.40
C GLU A 489 -6.92 46.11 13.18
N VAL A 490 -8.13 46.39 12.72
CA VAL A 490 -8.73 45.75 11.54
C VAL A 490 -9.43 46.84 10.72
N ALA A 491 -9.03 47.00 9.46
CA ALA A 491 -9.60 47.98 8.52
C ALA A 491 -9.68 49.43 9.07
N GLY A 492 -8.62 49.91 9.76
CA GLY A 492 -8.59 51.27 10.34
C GLY A 492 -9.45 51.44 11.59
N HIS A 493 -9.86 50.34 12.23
CA HIS A 493 -10.60 50.35 13.49
C HIS A 493 -9.82 49.57 14.55
N HIS A 494 -9.61 50.16 15.72
CA HIS A 494 -8.98 49.50 16.86
C HIS A 494 -10.02 48.77 17.72
N TYR A 495 -9.67 47.58 18.20
CA TYR A 495 -10.46 46.75 19.10
C TYR A 495 -9.61 46.34 20.30
N TYR A 496 -10.23 45.84 21.36
CA TYR A 496 -9.54 45.14 22.44
C TYR A 496 -10.19 43.79 22.65
N LEU A 497 -9.36 42.77 22.80
CA LEU A 497 -9.74 41.40 23.11
C LEU A 497 -9.21 41.11 24.52
N GLU A 498 -10.07 40.61 25.40
CA GLU A 498 -9.67 40.22 26.76
C GLU A 498 -8.73 39.00 26.71
N GLU A 499 -8.17 38.58 27.85
CA GLU A 499 -7.24 37.42 27.92
C GLU A 499 -7.90 36.11 27.46
N SER A 500 -9.24 36.04 27.53
CA SER A 500 -10.08 34.96 26.99
C SER A 500 -10.28 35.02 25.47
N GLY A 501 -9.73 36.04 24.79
CA GLY A 501 -10.00 36.36 23.38
C GLY A 501 -11.31 37.11 23.12
N ALA A 502 -12.16 37.28 24.13
CA ALA A 502 -13.47 37.90 23.97
C ALA A 502 -13.35 39.41 23.68
N MET A 503 -14.03 39.87 22.62
CA MET A 503 -14.04 41.25 22.17
C MET A 503 -14.74 42.18 23.18
N LYS A 504 -14.03 43.23 23.60
CA LYS A 504 -14.52 44.17 24.60
C LYS A 504 -15.64 45.06 24.05
N GLN A 505 -16.66 45.25 24.88
CA GLN A 505 -17.69 46.27 24.75
C GLN A 505 -17.73 47.13 26.02
N GLY A 506 -18.13 48.39 25.88
CA GLY A 506 -18.19 49.36 26.97
C GLY A 506 -16.83 49.85 27.44
N TRP A 507 -16.75 50.20 28.73
CA TRP A 507 -15.57 50.80 29.34
C TRP A 507 -14.43 49.81 29.60
N LEU A 508 -13.20 50.24 29.32
CA LEU A 508 -11.97 49.56 29.67
C LEU A 508 -10.96 50.59 30.20
N LYS A 509 -10.32 50.31 31.34
CA LYS A 509 -9.18 51.11 31.83
C LYS A 509 -7.87 50.43 31.42
N LYS A 510 -6.94 51.18 30.84
CA LYS A 510 -5.57 50.71 30.53
C LYS A 510 -4.58 51.71 31.13
N ALA A 511 -3.70 51.23 32.01
CA ALA A 511 -2.90 52.07 32.90
C ALA A 511 -3.76 53.13 33.63
N ASN A 512 -3.55 54.42 33.34
CA ASN A 512 -4.30 55.51 33.95
C ASN A 512 -5.53 55.96 33.14
N ASP A 513 -5.57 55.70 31.84
CA ASP A 513 -6.62 56.18 30.94
C ASP A 513 -7.80 55.21 30.82
N TRP A 514 -9.00 55.77 30.66
CA TRP A 514 -10.20 55.03 30.26
C TRP A 514 -10.40 55.11 28.75
N TYR A 515 -10.98 54.05 28.19
CA TYR A 515 -11.34 53.90 26.79
C TYR A 515 -12.77 53.34 26.72
N PHE A 516 -13.52 53.70 25.68
CA PHE A 516 -14.84 53.13 25.41
C PHE A 516 -14.81 52.37 24.09
N TYR A 517 -15.27 51.11 24.11
CA TYR A 517 -15.42 50.27 22.93
C TYR A 517 -16.93 50.11 22.62
N LYS A 518 -17.32 50.41 21.38
CA LYS A 518 -18.74 50.43 20.97
C LYS A 518 -19.35 49.02 20.97
N THR A 519 -20.67 48.91 20.77
CA THR A 519 -21.35 47.60 20.62
C THR A 519 -20.75 46.76 19.49
N GLY A 520 -20.41 47.39 18.36
CA GLY A 520 -19.62 46.78 17.27
C GLY A 520 -18.11 46.70 17.53
N GLY A 521 -17.68 46.61 18.80
CA GLY A 521 -16.30 46.37 19.24
C GLY A 521 -15.27 47.47 19.02
N SER A 522 -15.47 48.38 18.06
CA SER A 522 -14.47 49.39 17.72
C SER A 522 -14.36 50.49 18.77
N ARG A 523 -13.13 50.94 19.03
CA ARG A 523 -12.79 52.05 19.94
C ARG A 523 -13.54 53.32 19.53
N ALA A 524 -14.06 54.07 20.51
CA ALA A 524 -14.70 55.35 20.29
C ALA A 524 -13.69 56.51 20.26
N ILE A 525 -14.06 57.55 19.52
CA ILE A 525 -13.44 58.88 19.47
C ILE A 525 -14.57 59.91 19.42
N GLY A 526 -14.33 61.13 19.93
CA GLY A 526 -15.35 62.15 20.09
C GLY A 526 -16.39 61.79 21.17
N TRP A 527 -17.62 62.30 21.01
CA TRP A 527 -18.70 62.13 21.97
C TRP A 527 -19.36 60.75 21.89
N ILE A 528 -19.55 60.11 23.05
CA ILE A 528 -20.46 58.97 23.23
C ILE A 528 -21.45 59.22 24.36
N LYS A 529 -22.60 58.55 24.30
CA LYS A 529 -23.59 58.51 25.38
C LYS A 529 -23.69 57.10 25.95
N ASP A 530 -23.51 56.96 27.27
CA ASP A 530 -23.65 55.71 28.03
C ASP A 530 -24.42 55.98 29.32
N LYS A 531 -25.38 55.10 29.69
CA LYS A 531 -26.23 55.20 30.89
C LYS A 531 -26.74 56.63 31.17
N ASP A 532 -27.30 57.23 30.13
CA ASP A 532 -27.81 58.60 30.06
C ASP A 532 -26.84 59.77 30.33
N LYS A 533 -25.54 59.49 30.46
CA LYS A 533 -24.47 60.50 30.52
C LYS A 533 -23.70 60.60 29.21
N TRP A 534 -23.17 61.79 28.92
CA TRP A 534 -22.28 62.06 27.78
C TRP A 534 -20.82 62.09 28.22
N TYR A 535 -19.93 61.54 27.38
CA TYR A 535 -18.50 61.42 27.63
C TYR A 535 -17.71 61.77 26.36
N PHE A 536 -16.54 62.39 26.50
CA PHE A 536 -15.68 62.78 25.37
C PHE A 536 -14.37 61.99 25.33
N LEU A 537 -14.16 61.25 24.24
CA LEU A 537 -12.94 60.50 23.96
C LEU A 537 -12.05 61.34 23.01
N LYS A 538 -10.78 61.55 23.38
CA LYS A 538 -9.76 62.21 22.54
C LYS A 538 -9.48 61.38 21.27
N GLU A 539 -8.77 61.96 20.29
CA GLU A 539 -8.41 61.28 19.02
C GLU A 539 -7.71 59.91 19.20
N ASN A 540 -6.89 59.78 20.25
CA ASN A 540 -6.23 58.51 20.60
C ASN A 540 -7.15 57.51 21.35
N GLY A 541 -8.44 57.80 21.46
CA GLY A 541 -9.48 57.00 22.13
C GLY A 541 -9.51 57.10 23.65
N GLN A 542 -8.63 57.88 24.27
CA GLN A 542 -8.59 58.08 25.72
C GLN A 542 -9.67 59.06 26.18
N LEU A 543 -10.36 58.76 27.28
CA LEU A 543 -11.33 59.64 27.94
C LEU A 543 -10.68 60.94 28.43
N LEU A 544 -11.39 62.06 28.23
CA LEU A 544 -11.09 63.31 28.91
C LEU A 544 -11.74 63.32 30.30
N VAL A 545 -10.98 63.68 31.34
CA VAL A 545 -11.45 63.82 32.73
C VAL A 545 -10.92 65.13 33.31
N ASN A 546 -11.67 65.74 34.25
CA ASN A 546 -11.29 66.99 34.94
C ASN A 546 -10.84 68.12 33.98
N GLY A 547 -11.59 68.35 32.90
CA GLY A 547 -11.15 69.21 31.80
C GLY A 547 -12.29 69.77 30.94
N LYS A 548 -11.92 70.41 29.84
CA LYS A 548 -12.87 70.98 28.86
C LYS A 548 -12.70 70.33 27.48
N THR A 549 -13.81 70.01 26.83
CA THR A 549 -13.84 69.47 25.47
C THR A 549 -13.49 70.57 24.44
N PRO A 550 -13.19 70.23 23.17
CA PRO A 550 -12.85 71.23 22.13
C PRO A 550 -13.93 72.31 21.91
N GLU A 551 -15.19 72.01 22.22
CA GLU A 551 -16.32 72.94 22.12
C GLU A 551 -16.53 73.81 23.38
N GLY A 552 -15.82 73.49 24.48
CA GLY A 552 -15.85 74.23 25.75
C GLY A 552 -16.71 73.63 26.87
N TYR A 553 -17.24 72.41 26.72
CA TYR A 553 -18.02 71.74 27.77
C TYR A 553 -17.11 71.17 28.87
N THR A 554 -17.51 71.28 30.14
CA THR A 554 -16.71 70.77 31.28
C THR A 554 -17.08 69.33 31.61
N VAL A 555 -16.08 68.46 31.76
CA VAL A 555 -16.24 67.05 32.17
C VAL A 555 -15.65 66.78 33.55
N ASP A 556 -16.32 65.95 34.34
CA ASP A 556 -15.97 65.64 35.73
C ASP A 556 -14.79 64.64 35.85
N SER A 557 -14.53 64.18 37.09
CA SER A 557 -13.47 63.20 37.38
C SER A 557 -13.76 61.78 36.88
N SER A 558 -15.01 61.49 36.50
CA SER A 558 -15.44 60.29 35.77
C SER A 558 -15.50 60.51 34.25
N GLY A 559 -15.20 61.72 33.77
CA GLY A 559 -15.27 62.12 32.36
C GLY A 559 -16.68 62.39 31.84
N ALA A 560 -17.68 62.46 32.73
CA ALA A 560 -19.05 62.78 32.35
C ALA A 560 -19.23 64.30 32.20
N TRP A 561 -19.97 64.73 31.17
CA TRP A 561 -20.32 66.13 30.97
C TRP A 561 -21.23 66.65 32.08
N LEU A 562 -20.77 67.71 32.75
CA LEU A 562 -21.57 68.49 33.70
C LEU A 562 -22.51 69.42 32.93
N VAL A 563 -23.73 68.95 32.67
CA VAL A 563 -24.75 69.66 31.86
C VAL A 563 -25.13 71.04 32.39
N ASP A 564 -25.05 71.24 33.71
CA ASP A 564 -25.39 72.49 34.38
C ASP A 564 -24.23 73.52 34.39
N VAL A 565 -23.04 73.16 33.90
CA VAL A 565 -21.88 74.06 33.82
C VAL A 565 -21.88 74.82 32.48
N PRO A 566 -21.94 76.16 32.48
CA PRO A 566 -21.96 76.96 31.25
C PRO A 566 -20.73 76.75 30.35
N ILE A 567 -20.92 76.92 29.04
CA ILE A 567 -19.85 76.80 28.03
C ILE A 567 -18.92 78.01 28.09
N GLU A 568 -17.79 77.86 28.78
CA GLU A 568 -16.72 78.86 28.79
C GLU A 568 -15.83 78.75 27.54
N LYS A 569 -16.22 79.44 26.46
CA LYS A 569 -15.37 79.62 25.28
C LYS A 569 -14.14 80.47 25.63
N SER A 570 -12.95 79.88 25.54
CA SER A 570 -11.70 80.63 25.63
C SER A 570 -11.56 81.57 24.42
N ALA A 571 -11.34 82.87 24.67
CA ALA A 571 -11.10 83.83 23.60
C ALA A 571 -9.76 83.53 22.89
N THR A 572 -9.79 83.39 21.57
CA THR A 572 -8.61 83.07 20.75
C THR A 572 -7.63 84.26 20.74
N ILE A 573 -6.50 84.14 21.44
CA ILE A 573 -5.43 85.14 21.36
C ILE A 573 -4.75 85.03 19.99
N LYS A 574 -4.91 86.06 19.15
CA LYS A 574 -4.04 86.28 18.00
C LYS A 574 -2.72 86.89 18.48
N THR A 575 -1.64 86.12 18.45
CA THR A 575 -0.28 86.66 18.48
C THR A 575 0.20 86.92 17.06
N THR A 576 0.27 88.19 16.66
CA THR A 576 0.78 88.61 15.37
C THR A 576 2.27 88.94 15.45
N SER A 577 3.11 88.29 14.65
CA SER A 577 4.46 88.75 14.30
C SER A 577 4.64 88.62 12.80
N HIS A 578 5.09 89.69 12.13
CA HIS A 578 5.21 89.73 10.66
C HIS A 578 6.62 89.35 10.21
N SER A 579 6.70 88.49 9.18
CA SER A 579 7.61 88.68 8.05
C SER A 579 7.05 87.97 6.82
N GLU A 580 6.98 88.70 5.73
CA GLU A 580 6.27 88.49 4.46
C GLU A 580 6.51 87.16 3.73
N ILE A 581 5.54 86.78 2.87
CA ILE A 581 5.70 86.65 1.41
C ILE A 581 4.32 86.65 0.72
N LYS A 582 4.26 87.12 -0.53
CA LYS A 582 3.07 87.30 -1.40
C LYS A 582 2.44 85.94 -1.83
N GLU A 583 1.11 85.75 -1.81
CA GLU A 583 0.09 86.19 -2.80
C GLU A 583 0.33 85.54 -4.18
N SER A 584 -0.61 84.85 -4.86
CA SER A 584 -2.10 84.92 -4.98
C SER A 584 -2.82 83.56 -4.69
N LYS A 585 -4.10 83.45 -4.25
CA LYS A 585 -5.43 83.86 -4.81
C LYS A 585 -5.79 83.18 -6.15
N GLU A 586 -7.02 82.78 -6.50
CA GLU A 586 -8.38 82.56 -5.90
C GLU A 586 -9.22 81.80 -6.98
N VAL A 587 -10.46 81.28 -6.90
CA VAL A 587 -11.64 81.19 -5.99
C VAL A 587 -12.37 79.86 -6.42
N VAL A 588 -13.02 78.96 -5.66
CA VAL A 588 -13.92 78.94 -4.48
C VAL A 588 -15.43 78.97 -4.80
N LYS A 589 -16.11 77.80 -4.64
CA LYS A 589 -17.57 77.58 -4.38
C LYS A 589 -18.56 77.85 -5.55
N LYS A 590 -19.81 77.31 -5.57
CA LYS A 590 -20.59 76.49 -4.59
C LYS A 590 -21.69 75.62 -5.28
N ASP A 591 -21.95 74.45 -4.71
CA ASP A 591 -23.26 73.79 -4.41
C ASP A 591 -24.40 73.45 -5.42
N LEU A 592 -24.99 72.28 -5.12
CA LEU A 592 -26.42 71.88 -5.14
C LEU A 592 -27.12 71.37 -6.43
N GLU A 593 -27.15 70.03 -6.49
CA GLU A 593 -28.35 69.15 -6.51
C GLU A 593 -29.22 68.89 -7.77
N ASN A 594 -29.34 67.58 -8.02
CA ASN A 594 -30.55 66.80 -8.35
C ASN A 594 -31.19 66.85 -9.76
N LYS A 595 -31.28 65.63 -10.32
CA LYS A 595 -32.27 65.11 -11.31
C LYS A 595 -32.21 65.71 -12.74
N GLU A 596 -32.63 64.99 -13.79
CA GLU A 596 -33.13 63.61 -13.89
C GLU A 596 -32.69 62.92 -15.21
N THR A 597 -32.98 61.63 -15.30
CA THR A 597 -32.91 60.72 -16.46
C THR A 597 -33.05 61.34 -17.87
N SER A 598 -32.23 60.88 -18.84
CA SER A 598 -32.76 60.09 -19.98
C SER A 598 -31.65 59.49 -20.86
N GLN A 599 -31.97 58.33 -21.41
CA GLN A 599 -31.28 57.54 -22.43
C GLN A 599 -30.99 58.32 -23.72
N HIS A 600 -29.94 57.94 -24.47
CA HIS A 600 -30.13 57.16 -25.69
C HIS A 600 -28.85 56.41 -26.13
N GLU A 601 -29.09 55.18 -26.60
CA GLU A 601 -28.41 54.38 -27.64
C GLU A 601 -27.02 54.85 -28.14
N SER A 602 -25.94 54.07 -28.05
CA SER A 602 -25.68 52.72 -28.61
C SER A 602 -25.48 52.68 -30.14
N VAL A 603 -24.25 52.36 -30.57
CA VAL A 603 -23.96 51.68 -31.84
C VAL A 603 -22.93 50.58 -31.56
N THR A 604 -23.11 49.41 -32.16
CA THR A 604 -22.25 48.22 -32.02
C THR A 604 -21.11 48.19 -33.05
N ASN A 605 -20.08 47.40 -32.76
CA ASN A 605 -19.54 46.30 -33.60
C ASN A 605 -18.15 45.92 -33.01
N SER A 606 -17.74 44.68 -32.75
CA SER A 606 -17.94 43.37 -33.38
C SER A 606 -17.22 43.16 -34.72
N SER A 607 -16.04 42.52 -34.69
CA SER A 607 -15.72 41.34 -35.54
C SER A 607 -14.28 40.82 -35.36
N THR A 608 -14.15 39.71 -34.62
CA THR A 608 -13.42 38.48 -34.98
C THR A 608 -12.15 38.49 -35.87
N SER A 609 -11.16 37.72 -35.39
CA SER A 609 -10.38 36.68 -36.11
C SER A 609 -8.94 36.93 -36.57
N GLN A 610 -8.07 35.96 -36.19
CA GLN A 610 -7.05 35.27 -37.00
C GLN A 610 -5.76 36.03 -37.43
N ASP A 611 -4.57 35.42 -37.49
CA ASP A 611 -4.05 34.12 -36.97
C ASP A 611 -2.49 34.09 -37.07
N LEU A 612 -1.87 32.93 -36.79
CA LEU A 612 -0.56 32.45 -37.29
C LEU A 612 0.79 32.96 -36.70
N THR A 613 1.48 31.98 -36.08
CA THR A 613 2.91 31.61 -36.26
C THR A 613 4.08 32.38 -35.60
N SER A 614 4.60 31.74 -34.53
CA SER A 614 6.00 31.31 -34.33
C SER A 614 7.19 32.28 -34.38
N SER A 615 7.99 32.25 -33.31
CA SER A 615 9.44 31.96 -33.42
C SER A 615 9.96 31.38 -32.09
N THR A 616 11.16 30.78 -32.12
CA THR A 616 11.69 29.88 -31.09
C THR A 616 12.75 30.55 -30.21
N SER A 617 12.78 30.22 -28.92
CA SER A 617 14.02 30.28 -28.12
C SER A 617 14.02 29.21 -27.01
N GLN A 618 15.22 28.78 -26.61
CA GLN A 618 15.43 27.78 -25.55
C GLN A 618 15.91 28.48 -24.27
N SER A 619 15.51 27.96 -23.11
CA SER A 619 16.30 28.06 -21.88
C SER A 619 15.88 26.97 -20.89
N SER A 620 16.73 25.97 -20.71
CA SER A 620 16.64 24.98 -19.65
C SER A 620 17.27 25.53 -18.38
N GLU A 621 16.65 25.35 -17.22
CA GLU A 621 17.40 25.38 -15.96
C GLU A 621 16.74 24.48 -14.91
N THR A 622 17.48 23.46 -14.48
CA THR A 622 17.09 22.52 -13.41
C THR A 622 17.79 22.92 -12.12
N SER A 623 17.03 23.26 -11.08
CA SER A 623 17.56 23.54 -9.75
C SER A 623 17.61 22.28 -8.87
N VAL A 624 18.81 21.72 -8.68
CA VAL A 624 19.07 20.65 -7.72
C VAL A 624 19.56 21.26 -6.41
N ASN A 625 18.79 21.11 -5.33
CA ASN A 625 19.24 21.53 -4.00
C ASN A 625 20.12 20.43 -3.37
N LYS A 626 21.41 20.73 -3.21
CA LYS A 626 22.28 20.08 -2.23
C LYS A 626 21.89 20.55 -0.83
N SER A 627 21.93 19.65 0.15
CA SER A 627 22.03 20.00 1.57
C SER A 627 23.24 19.29 2.17
N GLU A 628 24.28 20.06 2.48
CA GLU A 628 25.42 19.59 3.27
C GLU A 628 25.19 19.96 4.74
N SER A 629 25.56 19.06 5.65
CA SER A 629 25.62 19.30 7.09
C SER A 629 26.85 18.58 7.64
N GLU A 630 27.76 19.33 8.24
CA GLU A 630 29.02 18.82 8.80
C GLU A 630 28.88 18.36 10.26
N GLN A 631 29.84 17.52 10.69
CA GLN A 631 30.17 17.09 12.06
C GLN A 631 29.26 16.01 12.69
#